data_AF-A0A5J6CHC0-F1
#
_entry.id   AF-A0A5J6CHC0-F1
#
_cell.length_a   1.000
_cell.length_b   1.000
_cell.length_c   1.000
_cell.angle_alpha   90.00
_cell.angle_beta   90.00
_cell.angle_gamma   90.00
#
_symmetry.space_group_name_H-M   'P 1'
#
loop_
_entity.id
_entity.type
_entity.pdbx_description
1 polymer ?
#
loop_
_entity_poly.entity_id
_entity_poly.type
_entity_poly.pdbx_seq_one_letter_code
_entity_poly.pdbx_strand_id
1 'polypeptide(L)' 'DRNECQEIPNICSHGQCIDTVGSFYCLCHTGFKTNADQTMCL' A
#
# COMPACT_ATOMS: atom_id res chain seq x y z
N ASP A 1 -9.50 11.08 -8.69
CA ASP A 1 -8.54 10.47 -7.77
C ASP A 1 -7.16 10.45 -8.37
N ARG A 2 -6.15 10.51 -7.49
CA ARG A 2 -4.77 10.19 -7.85
C ARG A 2 -4.56 8.73 -7.50
N ASN A 3 -3.82 8.01 -8.32
CA ASN A 3 -3.48 6.63 -8.04
C ASN A 3 -2.08 6.60 -7.41
N GLU A 4 -2.03 6.54 -6.08
CA GLU A 4 -0.77 6.56 -5.34
C GLU A 4 0.10 5.34 -5.67
N CYS A 5 -0.51 4.23 -6.10
CA CYS A 5 0.22 3.03 -6.55
C CYS A 5 1.02 3.26 -7.84
N GLN A 6 0.57 4.17 -8.71
CA GLN A 6 1.28 4.55 -9.93
C GLN A 6 2.22 5.74 -9.71
N GLU A 7 1.87 6.67 -8.83
CA GLU A 7 2.70 7.84 -8.53
C GLU A 7 3.93 7.47 -7.68
N ILE A 8 3.79 6.50 -6.76
CA ILE A 8 4.83 6.14 -5.80
C ILE A 8 5.19 4.66 -5.97
N PRO A 9 6.21 4.34 -6.79
CA PRO A 9 6.68 2.97 -6.93
C PRO A 9 7.21 2.45 -5.60
N ASN A 10 6.83 1.20 -5.27
CA ASN A 10 7.17 0.51 -4.01
C ASN A 10 6.62 1.14 -2.72
N ILE A 11 5.52 1.91 -2.78
CA ILE A 11 4.89 2.51 -1.59
C ILE A 11 4.58 1.48 -0.49
N CYS A 12 4.15 0.28 -0.87
CA CYS A 12 3.74 -0.77 0.06
C CYS A 12 4.84 -1.72 0.53
N SER A 13 6.12 -1.49 0.18
CA SER A 13 7.32 -2.29 0.54
C SER A 13 7.04 -3.71 1.08
N HIS A 14 7.29 -4.77 0.30
CA HIS A 14 6.89 -6.15 0.63
C HIS A 14 5.36 -6.40 0.62
N GLY A 15 4.61 -5.58 -0.10
CA GLY A 15 3.18 -5.79 -0.37
C GLY A 15 2.75 -5.27 -1.74
N GLN A 16 1.47 -5.45 -2.05
CA GLN A 16 0.81 -4.91 -3.23
C GLN A 16 0.01 -3.67 -2.87
N CYS A 17 0.13 -2.61 -3.67
CA CYS A 17 -0.68 -1.41 -3.51
C CYS A 17 -2.04 -1.59 -4.16
N ILE A 18 -3.10 -1.25 -3.43
CA ILE A 18 -4.47 -1.24 -3.89
C ILE A 18 -5.02 0.18 -3.81
N ASP A 19 -5.28 0.76 -4.97
CA ASP A 19 -5.90 2.07 -5.14
C ASP A 19 -7.40 2.00 -4.81
N THR A 20 -7.90 2.96 -4.04
CA THR A 20 -9.32 3.06 -3.67
C THR A 20 -9.83 4.48 -3.90
N VAL A 21 -11.15 4.66 -3.91
CA VAL A 21 -11.70 6.00 -4.16
C VAL A 21 -11.44 6.91 -2.94
N GLY A 22 -10.57 7.90 -3.09
CA GLY A 22 -10.13 8.84 -2.06
C GLY A 22 -8.98 8.37 -1.16
N SER A 23 -8.42 7.18 -1.36
CA SER A 23 -7.27 6.68 -0.57
C SER A 23 -6.61 5.46 -1.24
N PHE A 24 -5.61 4.87 -0.61
CA PHE A 24 -5.05 3.58 -1.01
C PHE A 24 -4.74 2.74 0.24
N TYR A 25 -4.58 1.43 0.06
CA TYR A 25 -4.08 0.57 1.13
C TYR A 25 -3.12 -0.48 0.58
N CYS A 26 -2.28 -1.00 1.47
CA CYS A 26 -1.28 -2.00 1.14
C CYS A 26 -1.73 -3.40 1.56
N LEU A 27 -1.79 -4.31 0.59
CA LEU A 27 -1.98 -5.74 0.83
C LEU A 27 -0.62 -6.40 1.07
N CYS A 28 -0.29 -6.68 2.32
CA CYS A 28 0.99 -7.29 2.68
C CYS A 28 1.06 -8.77 2.31
N HIS A 29 2.25 -9.22 1.88
CA HIS A 29 2.50 -10.64 1.69
C HIS A 29 2.44 -11.41 3.02
N THR A 30 2.21 -12.72 2.93
CA THR A 30 2.15 -13.58 4.11
C THR A 30 3.43 -13.47 4.94
N GLY A 31 3.28 -13.10 6.21
CA GLY A 31 4.38 -12.88 7.15
C GLY A 31 4.70 -11.42 7.46
N PHE A 32 4.18 -10.48 6.65
CA PHE A 32 4.32 -9.05 6.87
C PHE A 32 3.03 -8.44 7.47
N LYS A 33 3.17 -7.35 8.22
CA LYS A 33 2.05 -6.61 8.80
C LYS A 33 2.00 -5.20 8.28
N THR A 34 0.80 -4.66 8.09
CA THR A 34 0.64 -3.25 7.74
C THR A 34 1.07 -2.37 8.91
N ASN A 35 1.65 -1.21 8.62
CA ASN A 35 1.81 -0.13 9.59
C ASN A 35 0.42 0.41 10.03
N ALA A 36 0.42 1.32 11.02
CA ALA A 36 -0.82 1.92 11.54
C ALA A 36 -1.62 2.67 10.46
N ASP A 37 -0.92 3.24 9.48
CA ASP A 37 -1.50 4.01 8.38
C ASP A 37 -1.93 3.13 7.18
N GLN A 38 -1.67 1.82 7.22
CA GLN A 38 -1.91 0.86 6.12
C GLN A 38 -1.19 1.21 4.80
N THR A 39 -0.17 2.06 4.87
CA THR A 39 0.61 2.55 3.73
C THR A 39 1.90 1.78 3.48
N MET A 40 2.32 0.91 4.41
CA MET A 40 3.56 0.13 4.28
C MET A 40 3.42 -1.24 4.94
N CYS A 41 4.14 -2.23 4.42
CA CYS A 41 4.26 -3.56 5.03
C CYS A 41 5.61 -3.71 5.75
N LEU A 42 5.56 -4.20 6.99
CA LEU A 42 6.67 -4.39 7.93
C LEU A 42 6.88 -5.85 8.27
#